data_AF-A0A925SDW0-F1
#
_entry.id   AF-A0A925SDW0-F1
#
_cell.length_a   1.000
_cell.length_b   1.000
_cell.length_c   1.000
_cell.angle_alpha   90.00
_cell.angle_beta   90.00
_cell.angle_gamma   90.00
#
_symmetry.space_group_name_H-M   'P 1'
#
loop_
_entity.id
_entity.type
_entity.pdbx_description
1 polymer ?
#
loop_
_entity_poly.entity_id
_entity_poly.type
_entity_poly.pdbx_seq_one_letter_code
_entity_poly.pdbx_strand_id
1 'polypeptide(L)'
;QLLHPGHPLLISMSDLILERHANLLRQGALLIDPSDEGAEPHLLFLLTHEIASGDGQVLSKRLQFVRVSPDGSAAFAGWAPHLDLEPLAPSDRPLLKDTLNAPWICADQEARALGLAAGDLVPQHYKEVASRRIAHVDKTLTAIHGRLTGEIAFWSDRWLKLKEDQEAGKDVRLNLENARRTVTDLEGRLENRRKELQAMRHIINGTPVALGGALVIPIGLLNRLRSEPPADPITAAFAADAAARARIERVAMDAVRRSEESRGCKVVDVSAQKCGWDMTSYPPAADGRQPEPRHIEVKGRVTGATTVTITRNEILYALNQADKFLLAIVLVGESDQVSGPHFVKNPFTKEPDWAVSSINYDLQELLARATP
;
A
#
# COMPACT_ATOMS: atom_id res chain seq x y z
N GLN A 1 -12.11 21.89 -15.43
CA GLN A 1 -11.37 21.54 -14.20
C GLN A 1 -10.94 20.09 -14.31
N LEU A 2 -9.69 19.78 -13.99
CA LEU A 2 -9.22 18.39 -13.90
C LEU A 2 -9.71 17.79 -12.59
N LEU A 3 -10.49 16.71 -12.66
CA LEU A 3 -10.87 15.94 -11.49
C LEU A 3 -9.66 15.12 -11.05
N HIS A 4 -9.30 15.24 -9.78
CA HIS A 4 -8.25 14.45 -9.14
C HIS A 4 -8.71 14.10 -7.72
N PRO A 5 -8.18 13.06 -7.06
CA PRO A 5 -8.66 12.61 -5.74
C PRO A 5 -8.73 13.69 -4.65
N GLY A 6 -7.86 14.71 -4.72
CA GLY A 6 -7.86 15.86 -3.81
C GLY A 6 -8.79 17.02 -4.22
N HIS A 7 -9.60 16.84 -5.26
CA HIS A 7 -10.52 17.87 -5.73
C HIS A 7 -11.67 18.04 -4.71
N PRO A 8 -12.06 19.27 -4.33
CA PRO A 8 -13.09 19.51 -3.31
C PRO A 8 -14.38 18.71 -3.53
N LEU A 9 -14.82 18.57 -4.78
CA LEU A 9 -15.98 17.74 -5.13
C LEU A 9 -15.84 16.27 -4.68
N LEU A 10 -14.70 15.63 -4.92
CA LEU A 10 -14.50 14.22 -4.54
C LEU A 10 -14.35 14.07 -3.02
N ILE A 11 -13.73 15.05 -2.36
CA ILE A 11 -13.64 15.10 -0.89
C ILE A 11 -15.04 15.21 -0.30
N SER A 12 -15.83 16.21 -0.70
CA SER A 12 -17.18 16.42 -0.19
C SER A 12 -18.12 15.24 -0.48
N MET A 13 -17.99 14.61 -1.66
CA MET A 13 -18.77 13.42 -1.97
C MET A 13 -18.40 12.24 -1.05
N SER A 14 -17.11 12.03 -0.81
CA SER A 14 -16.63 10.99 0.11
C SER A 14 -17.12 11.23 1.54
N ASP A 15 -17.04 12.48 2.00
CA ASP A 15 -17.51 12.88 3.33
C ASP A 15 -19.02 12.63 3.48
N LEU A 16 -19.84 13.03 2.50
CA LEU A 16 -21.29 12.80 2.53
C LEU A 16 -21.65 11.30 2.51
N ILE A 17 -20.91 10.49 1.76
CA ILE A 17 -21.11 9.03 1.74
C ILE A 17 -20.76 8.43 3.10
N LEU A 18 -19.62 8.81 3.68
CA LEU A 18 -19.19 8.32 4.99
C LEU A 18 -20.13 8.77 6.10
N GLU A 19 -20.55 10.03 6.11
CA GLU A 19 -21.50 10.56 7.10
C GLU A 19 -22.84 9.80 7.07
N ARG A 20 -23.34 9.51 5.86
CA ARG A 20 -24.61 8.80 5.69
C ARG A 20 -24.51 7.30 6.00
N HIS A 21 -23.37 6.67 5.72
CA HIS A 21 -23.25 5.21 5.73
C HIS A 21 -22.25 4.65 6.76
N ALA A 22 -21.64 5.47 7.62
CA ALA A 22 -20.70 5.02 8.65
C ALA A 22 -21.28 3.91 9.55
N ASN A 23 -22.55 4.03 9.94
CA ASN A 23 -23.22 3.02 10.76
C ASN A 23 -23.36 1.66 10.03
N LEU A 24 -23.46 1.65 8.70
CA LEU A 24 -23.48 0.40 7.92
C LEU A 24 -22.12 -0.29 7.93
N LEU A 25 -21.03 0.47 7.85
CA LEU A 25 -19.68 -0.08 7.97
C LEU A 25 -19.46 -0.79 9.33
N ARG A 26 -20.07 -0.26 10.39
CA ARG A 26 -20.04 -0.88 11.73
C ARG A 26 -20.90 -2.13 11.87
N GLN A 27 -21.96 -2.30 11.07
CA GLN A 27 -22.74 -3.55 11.03
C GLN A 27 -21.95 -4.70 10.39
N GLY A 28 -21.02 -4.34 9.49
CA GLY A 28 -20.14 -5.25 8.79
C GLY A 28 -20.80 -5.98 7.62
N ALA A 29 -20.02 -6.82 6.95
CA ALA A 29 -20.43 -7.55 5.75
C ALA A 29 -19.98 -9.02 5.77
N LEU A 30 -20.64 -9.84 4.96
CA LEU A 30 -20.18 -11.18 4.61
C LEU A 30 -19.65 -11.13 3.19
N LEU A 31 -18.37 -11.44 3.03
CA LEU A 31 -17.68 -11.41 1.75
C LEU A 31 -17.09 -12.78 1.45
N ILE A 32 -16.98 -13.11 0.17
CA ILE A 32 -16.34 -14.33 -0.32
C ILE A 32 -14.97 -13.95 -0.87
N ASP A 33 -13.95 -14.75 -0.54
CA ASP A 33 -12.67 -14.74 -1.25
C ASP A 33 -12.67 -15.86 -2.29
N PRO A 34 -12.84 -15.55 -3.60
CA PRO A 34 -12.89 -16.55 -4.67
C PRO A 34 -11.51 -17.12 -5.01
N SER A 35 -10.44 -16.52 -4.51
CA SER A 35 -9.07 -17.01 -4.71
C SER A 35 -8.60 -17.97 -3.61
N ASP A 36 -9.30 -17.98 -2.46
CA ASP A 36 -8.97 -18.83 -1.32
C ASP A 36 -9.76 -20.15 -1.33
N GLU A 37 -9.10 -21.20 -1.81
CA GLU A 37 -9.61 -22.58 -1.78
C GLU A 37 -9.48 -23.25 -0.40
N GLY A 38 -9.04 -22.51 0.62
CA GLY A 38 -8.97 -22.96 2.00
C GLY A 38 -10.34 -23.14 2.66
N ALA A 39 -10.32 -23.54 3.94
CA ALA A 39 -11.53 -23.78 4.73
C ALA A 39 -11.68 -22.82 5.93
N GLU A 40 -10.70 -21.96 6.18
CA GLU A 40 -10.65 -21.13 7.39
C GLU A 40 -11.11 -19.70 7.10
N PRO A 41 -12.26 -19.27 7.66
CA PRO A 41 -12.71 -17.90 7.53
C PRO A 41 -11.89 -16.96 8.40
N HIS A 42 -11.85 -15.68 8.06
CA HIS A 42 -11.15 -14.66 8.83
C HIS A 42 -11.94 -13.35 8.86
N LEU A 43 -11.68 -12.52 9.87
CA LEU A 43 -12.23 -11.16 9.94
C LEU A 43 -11.28 -10.19 9.27
N LEU A 44 -11.82 -9.33 8.41
CA LEU A 44 -11.10 -8.22 7.78
C LEU A 44 -11.58 -6.92 8.41
N PHE A 45 -10.69 -6.20 9.10
CA PHE A 45 -10.97 -4.90 9.70
C PHE A 45 -10.47 -3.76 8.81
N LEU A 46 -11.32 -2.77 8.62
CA LEU A 46 -10.98 -1.50 7.98
C LEU A 46 -10.65 -0.47 9.06
N LEU A 47 -9.39 -0.05 9.11
CA LEU A 47 -8.89 0.92 10.07
C LEU A 47 -8.50 2.22 9.35
N THR A 48 -8.67 3.35 10.02
CA THR A 48 -8.07 4.62 9.62
C THR A 48 -7.03 5.06 10.64
N HIS A 49 -5.92 5.58 10.14
CA HIS A 49 -4.91 6.23 10.97
C HIS A 49 -4.60 7.62 10.41
N GLU A 50 -4.68 8.63 11.28
CA GLU A 50 -4.46 10.03 10.95
C GLU A 50 -3.21 10.57 11.63
N ILE A 51 -2.47 11.39 10.89
CA ILE A 51 -1.34 12.16 11.38
C ILE A 51 -1.67 13.63 11.14
N ALA A 52 -1.58 14.44 12.19
CA ALA A 52 -1.93 15.86 12.15
C ALA A 52 -0.72 16.74 12.46
N SER A 53 -0.80 18.02 12.10
CA SER A 53 0.13 19.04 12.59
C SER A 53 -0.28 19.53 13.98
N GLY A 54 0.61 20.29 14.62
CA GLY A 54 0.39 20.88 15.94
C GLY A 54 -0.87 21.74 16.09
N ASP A 55 -1.41 22.26 15.00
CA ASP A 55 -2.64 23.06 14.91
C ASP A 55 -3.89 22.22 14.60
N GLY A 56 -3.76 20.90 14.50
CA GLY A 56 -4.86 19.97 14.25
C GLY A 56 -5.19 19.73 12.78
N GLN A 57 -4.48 20.35 11.82
CA GLN A 57 -4.69 20.04 10.41
C GLN A 57 -4.21 18.61 10.09
N VAL A 58 -5.04 17.81 9.43
CA VAL A 58 -4.67 16.46 8.99
C VAL A 58 -3.60 16.56 7.88
N LEU A 59 -2.41 16.04 8.17
CA LEU A 59 -1.28 15.98 7.24
C LEU A 59 -1.31 14.72 6.37
N SER A 60 -1.80 13.62 6.93
CA SER A 60 -1.96 12.35 6.23
C SER A 60 -3.04 11.52 6.90
N LYS A 61 -3.89 10.91 6.09
CA LYS A 61 -4.91 9.94 6.53
C LYS A 61 -4.77 8.69 5.69
N ARG A 62 -4.65 7.54 6.34
CA ARG A 62 -4.41 6.25 5.68
C ARG A 62 -5.49 5.26 6.08
N LEU A 63 -6.10 4.62 5.09
CA LEU A 63 -6.89 3.40 5.27
C LEU A 63 -5.92 2.22 5.37
N GLN A 64 -6.16 1.35 6.33
CA GLN A 64 -5.37 0.17 6.61
C GLN A 64 -6.30 -1.01 6.78
N PHE A 65 -5.88 -2.18 6.29
CA PHE A 65 -6.66 -3.40 6.39
C PHE A 65 -5.90 -4.40 7.24
N VAL A 66 -6.56 -4.99 8.23
CA VAL A 66 -5.99 -6.00 9.12
C VAL A 66 -6.87 -7.23 9.08
N ARG A 67 -6.27 -8.39 8.80
CA ARG A 67 -6.95 -9.68 8.92
C ARG A 67 -6.73 -10.25 10.30
N VAL A 68 -7.75 -10.87 10.88
CA VAL A 68 -7.70 -11.57 12.16
C VAL A 68 -8.28 -12.98 11.97
N SER A 69 -7.45 -13.98 12.21
CA SER A 69 -7.80 -15.40 12.05
C SER A 69 -8.53 -15.95 13.29
N PRO A 70 -9.13 -17.16 13.23
CA PRO A 70 -9.84 -17.75 14.36
C PRO A 70 -8.97 -18.01 15.61
N ASP A 71 -7.67 -18.24 15.42
CA ASP A 71 -6.68 -18.33 16.51
C ASP A 71 -6.38 -16.95 17.15
N GLY A 72 -6.91 -15.89 16.55
CA GLY A 72 -6.75 -14.50 16.93
C GLY A 72 -5.37 -13.93 16.59
N SER A 73 -4.63 -14.57 15.68
CA SER A 73 -3.48 -13.95 15.03
C SER A 73 -3.95 -12.82 14.12
N ALA A 74 -3.28 -11.67 14.21
CA ALA A 74 -3.58 -10.50 13.41
C ALA A 74 -2.43 -10.22 12.44
N ALA A 75 -2.73 -9.89 11.18
CA ALA A 75 -1.74 -9.56 10.18
C ALA A 75 -2.23 -8.45 9.24
N PHE A 76 -1.30 -7.70 8.65
CA PHE A 76 -1.62 -6.74 7.60
C PHE A 76 -2.30 -7.47 6.43
N ALA A 77 -3.48 -7.01 6.01
CA ALA A 77 -4.26 -7.66 4.96
C ALA A 77 -3.88 -7.17 3.55
N GLY A 78 -3.09 -6.11 3.43
CA GLY A 78 -2.72 -5.49 2.16
C GLY A 78 -3.38 -4.12 2.01
N TRP A 79 -3.16 -3.48 0.87
CA TRP A 79 -3.59 -2.10 0.64
C TRP A 79 -5.05 -1.96 0.22
N ALA A 80 -5.59 -2.94 -0.48
CA ALA A 80 -6.98 -2.93 -0.94
C ALA A 80 -7.57 -4.35 -1.10
N PRO A 81 -7.48 -5.22 -0.07
CA PRO A 81 -7.93 -6.62 -0.18
C PRO A 81 -9.41 -6.74 -0.52
N HIS A 82 -10.24 -5.76 -0.15
CA HIS A 82 -11.66 -5.72 -0.48
C HIS A 82 -11.97 -5.71 -1.98
N LEU A 83 -11.00 -5.36 -2.84
CA LEU A 83 -11.17 -5.39 -4.30
C LEU A 83 -11.12 -6.80 -4.87
N ASP A 84 -10.59 -7.76 -4.12
CA ASP A 84 -10.50 -9.16 -4.50
C ASP A 84 -11.65 -9.98 -3.89
N LEU A 85 -12.60 -9.33 -3.22
CA LEU A 85 -13.70 -9.99 -2.52
C LEU A 85 -15.05 -9.76 -3.19
N GLU A 86 -15.94 -10.73 -3.05
CA GLU A 86 -17.30 -10.70 -3.62
C GLU A 86 -18.37 -10.67 -2.53
N PRO A 87 -19.53 -10.04 -2.78
CA PRO A 87 -20.66 -10.14 -1.86
C PRO A 87 -21.20 -11.57 -1.79
N LEU A 88 -21.52 -12.04 -0.58
CA LEU A 88 -22.17 -13.32 -0.38
C LEU A 88 -23.56 -13.36 -1.03
N ALA A 89 -23.86 -14.39 -1.83
CA ALA A 89 -25.18 -14.56 -2.41
C ALA A 89 -26.24 -14.84 -1.31
N PRO A 90 -27.46 -14.28 -1.40
CA PRO A 90 -28.49 -14.48 -0.37
C PRO A 90 -28.84 -15.95 -0.10
N SER A 91 -28.72 -16.81 -1.12
CA SER A 91 -28.95 -18.26 -1.02
C SER A 91 -27.93 -19.00 -0.16
N ASP A 92 -26.71 -18.47 -0.03
CA ASP A 92 -25.61 -19.12 0.71
C ASP A 92 -25.61 -18.78 2.20
N ARG A 93 -26.22 -17.65 2.57
CA ARG A 93 -26.24 -17.18 3.96
C ARG A 93 -26.72 -18.22 4.98
N PRO A 94 -27.77 -19.04 4.71
CA PRO A 94 -28.18 -20.09 5.64
C PRO A 94 -27.10 -21.16 5.91
N LEU A 95 -26.21 -21.41 4.95
CA LEU A 95 -25.15 -22.43 5.07
C LEU A 95 -24.08 -22.02 6.08
N LEU A 96 -23.89 -20.71 6.29
CA LEU A 96 -22.88 -20.15 7.19
C LEU A 96 -23.33 -20.01 8.64
N LYS A 97 -24.49 -20.56 9.02
CA LYS A 97 -25.06 -20.40 10.37
C LYS A 97 -24.06 -20.80 11.47
N ASP A 98 -23.36 -21.92 11.31
CA ASP A 98 -22.42 -22.39 12.32
C ASP A 98 -21.14 -21.53 12.35
N THR A 99 -20.67 -21.09 11.17
CA THR A 99 -19.56 -20.14 11.06
C THR A 99 -19.88 -18.84 11.77
N LEU A 100 -21.06 -18.27 11.54
CA LEU A 100 -21.51 -17.00 12.14
C LEU A 100 -21.70 -17.07 13.66
N ASN A 101 -22.05 -18.25 14.18
CA ASN A 101 -22.21 -18.49 15.62
C ASN A 101 -20.92 -18.94 16.30
N ALA A 102 -19.81 -19.03 15.57
CA ALA A 102 -18.55 -19.51 16.13
C ALA A 102 -18.04 -18.55 17.23
N PRO A 103 -17.64 -19.04 18.41
CA PRO A 103 -17.31 -18.19 19.56
C PRO A 103 -16.20 -17.16 19.30
N TRP A 104 -15.25 -17.48 18.40
CA TRP A 104 -14.13 -16.61 18.08
C TRP A 104 -14.58 -15.29 17.42
N ILE A 105 -15.71 -15.27 16.71
CA ILE A 105 -16.22 -14.04 16.07
C ILE A 105 -16.53 -12.96 17.11
N CYS A 106 -17.03 -13.36 18.28
CA CYS A 106 -17.42 -12.46 19.37
C CYS A 106 -16.28 -12.21 20.39
N ALA A 107 -15.05 -12.68 20.12
CA ALA A 107 -13.93 -12.64 21.07
C ALA A 107 -13.06 -11.36 20.97
N ASP A 108 -13.71 -10.20 20.88
CA ASP A 108 -13.08 -8.86 20.81
C ASP A 108 -11.97 -8.73 19.75
N GLN A 109 -12.28 -9.18 18.54
CA GLN A 109 -11.31 -9.24 17.44
C GLN A 109 -10.92 -7.83 16.93
N GLU A 110 -11.76 -6.82 17.16
CA GLU A 110 -11.44 -5.42 16.85
C GLU A 110 -10.24 -4.92 17.66
N ALA A 111 -10.19 -5.24 18.96
CA ALA A 111 -9.06 -4.87 19.81
C ALA A 111 -7.74 -5.50 19.34
N ARG A 112 -7.78 -6.74 18.85
CA ARG A 112 -6.60 -7.41 18.28
C ARG A 112 -6.10 -6.72 17.01
N ALA A 113 -7.03 -6.35 16.12
CA ALA A 113 -6.68 -5.61 14.91
C ALA A 113 -6.07 -4.23 15.21
N LEU A 114 -6.67 -3.49 16.17
CA LEU A 114 -6.14 -2.22 16.64
C LEU A 114 -4.77 -2.37 17.31
N GLY A 115 -4.55 -3.45 18.07
CA GLY A 115 -3.27 -3.77 18.69
C GLY A 115 -2.15 -3.97 17.68
N LEU A 116 -2.39 -4.75 16.62
CA LEU A 116 -1.44 -4.91 15.52
C LEU A 116 -1.16 -3.55 14.84
N ALA A 117 -2.21 -2.80 14.53
CA ALA A 117 -2.07 -1.51 13.85
C ALA A 117 -1.23 -0.54 14.69
N ALA A 118 -1.48 -0.44 15.99
CA ALA A 118 -0.74 0.41 16.90
C ALA A 118 0.73 -0.03 17.06
N GLY A 119 0.99 -1.35 17.06
CA GLY A 119 2.33 -1.91 17.24
C GLY A 119 3.23 -1.81 16.02
N ASP A 120 2.67 -1.86 14.80
CA ASP A 120 3.47 -1.97 13.56
C ASP A 120 3.08 -0.92 12.51
N LEU A 121 1.82 -0.90 12.08
CA LEU A 121 1.38 -0.10 10.94
C LEU A 121 1.40 1.42 11.21
N VAL A 122 1.07 1.82 12.44
CA VAL A 122 1.02 3.22 12.90
C VAL A 122 2.44 3.82 12.97
N PRO A 123 3.42 3.19 13.64
CA PRO A 123 4.82 3.65 13.62
C PRO A 123 5.40 3.81 12.22
N GLN A 124 5.12 2.88 11.31
CA GLN A 124 5.58 2.96 9.92
C GLN A 124 4.99 4.19 9.20
N HIS A 125 3.68 4.39 9.30
CA HIS A 125 3.00 5.56 8.73
C HIS A 125 3.54 6.87 9.32
N TYR A 126 3.72 6.94 10.65
CA TYR A 126 4.27 8.11 11.32
C TYR A 126 5.67 8.44 10.82
N LYS A 127 6.57 7.45 10.79
CA LYS A 127 7.95 7.63 10.36
C LYS A 127 8.03 8.12 8.92
N GLU A 128 7.22 7.58 8.02
CA GLU A 128 7.16 8.01 6.62
C GLU A 128 6.79 9.50 6.50
N VAL A 129 5.70 9.91 7.14
CA VAL A 129 5.19 11.28 7.07
C VAL A 129 6.13 12.26 7.77
N ALA A 130 6.60 11.91 8.98
CA ALA A 130 7.53 12.73 9.74
C ALA A 130 8.84 12.95 8.99
N SER A 131 9.42 11.90 8.40
CA SER A 131 10.67 12.00 7.64
C SER A 131 10.53 12.94 6.44
N ARG A 132 9.45 12.79 5.65
CA ARG A 132 9.19 13.67 4.50
C ARG A 132 8.97 15.11 4.94
N ARG A 133 8.17 15.33 5.99
CA ARG A 133 7.84 16.66 6.51
C ARG A 133 9.09 17.37 7.04
N ILE A 134 9.90 16.70 7.87
CA ILE A 134 11.14 17.25 8.41
C ILE A 134 12.11 17.61 7.29
N ALA A 135 12.33 16.71 6.32
CA ALA A 135 13.22 16.97 5.20
C ALA A 135 12.75 18.16 4.33
N HIS A 136 11.44 18.32 4.14
CA HIS A 136 10.87 19.47 3.44
C HIS A 136 11.07 20.79 4.21
N VAL A 137 10.84 20.76 5.53
CA VAL A 137 11.06 21.91 6.41
C VAL A 137 12.53 22.32 6.43
N ASP A 138 13.46 21.36 6.53
CA ASP A 138 14.90 21.60 6.51
C ASP A 138 15.33 22.29 5.21
N LYS A 139 14.94 21.73 4.05
CA LYS A 139 15.25 22.31 2.74
C LYS A 139 14.71 23.74 2.61
N THR A 140 13.49 23.97 3.09
CA THR A 140 12.84 25.28 3.03
C THR A 140 13.52 26.29 3.94
N LEU A 141 13.89 25.88 5.16
CA LEU A 141 14.65 26.71 6.10
C LEU A 141 16.00 27.12 5.51
N THR A 142 16.75 26.18 4.92
CA THR A 142 18.04 26.49 4.29
C THR A 142 17.89 27.48 3.14
N ALA A 143 16.89 27.28 2.26
CA ALA A 143 16.66 28.16 1.13
C ALA A 143 16.24 29.59 1.57
N ILE A 144 15.34 29.70 2.54
CA ILE A 144 14.88 31.00 3.06
C ILE A 144 16.01 31.71 3.82
N HIS A 145 16.74 30.98 4.66
CA HIS A 145 17.85 31.55 5.41
C HIS A 145 18.94 32.07 4.46
N GLY A 146 19.34 31.28 3.46
CA GLY A 146 20.33 31.70 2.47
C GLY A 146 19.91 32.97 1.73
N ARG A 147 18.66 33.03 1.27
CA ARG A 147 18.13 34.19 0.54
C ARG A 147 18.01 35.43 1.43
N LEU A 148 17.33 35.32 2.57
CA LEU A 148 17.05 36.48 3.43
C LEU A 148 18.30 37.00 4.13
N THR A 149 19.21 36.13 4.58
CA THR A 149 20.49 36.58 5.15
C THR A 149 21.33 37.31 4.11
N GLY A 150 21.32 36.87 2.85
CA GLY A 150 21.97 37.58 1.74
C GLY A 150 21.35 38.96 1.48
N GLU A 151 20.02 39.06 1.45
CA GLU A 151 19.31 40.34 1.30
C GLU A 151 19.57 41.28 2.49
N ILE A 152 19.53 40.76 3.73
CA ILE A 152 19.85 41.53 4.95
C ILE A 152 21.28 42.06 4.88
N ALA A 153 22.26 41.21 4.54
CA ALA A 153 23.66 41.62 4.43
C ALA A 153 23.85 42.75 3.40
N PHE A 154 23.20 42.64 2.23
CA PHE A 154 23.24 43.67 1.20
C PHE A 154 22.67 45.01 1.69
N TRP A 155 21.49 44.99 2.32
CA TRP A 155 20.85 46.22 2.82
C TRP A 155 21.56 46.81 4.04
N SER A 156 22.18 45.97 4.88
CA SER A 156 23.00 46.41 6.01
C SER A 156 24.28 47.11 5.55
N ASP A 157 24.99 46.57 4.55
CA ASP A 157 26.15 47.24 3.93
C ASP A 157 25.74 48.58 3.28
N ARG A 158 24.62 48.59 2.57
CA ARG A 158 24.05 49.81 1.97
C ARG A 158 23.72 50.86 3.03
N TRP A 159 23.13 50.45 4.16
CA TRP A 159 22.81 51.33 5.27
C TRP A 159 24.07 51.91 5.92
N LEU A 160 25.10 51.10 6.13
CA LEU A 160 26.38 51.54 6.70
C LEU A 160 27.03 52.63 5.83
N LYS A 161 27.09 52.41 4.51
CA LYS A 161 27.62 53.39 3.55
C LYS A 161 26.84 54.70 3.54
N LEU A 162 25.50 54.63 3.58
CA LEU A 162 24.66 55.84 3.66
C LEU A 162 24.87 56.59 4.97
N LYS A 163 25.18 55.88 6.06
CA LYS A 163 25.49 56.49 7.36
C LYS A 163 26.81 57.26 7.31
N GLU A 164 27.85 56.67 6.73
CA GLU A 164 29.14 57.33 6.51
C GLU A 164 28.99 58.57 5.62
N ASP A 165 28.21 58.48 4.53
CA ASP A 165 27.91 59.61 3.65
C ASP A 165 27.18 60.76 4.37
N GLN A 166 26.26 60.43 5.29
CA GLN A 166 25.58 61.40 6.14
C GLN A 166 26.55 62.10 7.10
N GLU A 167 27.43 61.32 7.75
CA GLU A 167 28.47 61.85 8.66
C GLU A 167 29.48 62.74 7.91
N ALA A 168 29.72 62.46 6.62
CA ALA A 168 30.49 63.30 5.70
C ALA A 168 29.73 64.53 5.17
N GLY A 169 28.48 64.76 5.61
CA GLY A 169 27.69 65.96 5.30
C GLY A 169 26.86 65.90 4.01
N LYS A 170 26.71 64.73 3.37
CA LYS A 170 25.82 64.55 2.21
C LYS A 170 24.37 64.38 2.65
N ASP A 171 23.42 64.95 1.90
CA ASP A 171 21.99 64.76 2.19
C ASP A 171 21.48 63.42 1.66
N VAL A 172 21.44 62.42 2.56
CA VAL A 172 20.98 61.05 2.28
C VAL A 172 19.92 60.57 3.27
N ARG A 173 19.28 61.50 4.01
CA ARG A 173 18.44 61.16 5.18
C ARG A 173 17.29 60.20 4.85
N LEU A 174 16.55 60.46 3.77
CA LEU A 174 15.42 59.60 3.35
C LEU A 174 15.89 58.19 2.93
N ASN A 175 17.03 58.12 2.24
CA ASN A 175 17.60 56.84 1.78
C ASN A 175 18.13 56.00 2.96
N LEU A 176 18.70 56.66 3.96
CA LEU A 176 19.18 56.02 5.18
C LEU A 176 18.04 55.39 5.98
N GLU A 177 16.94 56.14 6.18
CA GLU A 177 15.77 55.66 6.93
C GLU A 177 15.08 54.50 6.20
N ASN A 178 14.95 54.59 4.87
CA ASN A 178 14.41 53.52 4.04
C ASN A 178 15.27 52.25 4.10
N ALA A 179 16.60 52.36 4.04
CA ALA A 179 17.51 51.22 4.14
C ALA A 179 17.42 50.56 5.52
N ARG A 180 17.41 51.35 6.60
CA ARG A 180 17.24 50.86 7.97
C ARG A 180 15.93 50.09 8.13
N ARG A 181 14.82 50.68 7.68
CA ARG A 181 13.49 50.04 7.73
C ARG A 181 13.47 48.73 6.96
N THR A 182 14.09 48.69 5.79
CA THR A 182 14.16 47.48 4.96
C THR A 182 14.90 46.35 5.68
N VAL A 183 16.03 46.65 6.34
CA VAL A 183 16.76 45.66 7.17
C VAL A 183 15.85 45.11 8.27
N THR A 184 15.20 45.99 9.05
CA THR A 184 14.31 45.57 10.14
C THR A 184 13.13 44.71 9.64
N ASP A 185 12.53 45.07 8.49
CA ASP A 185 11.45 44.29 7.88
C ASP A 185 11.93 42.90 7.43
N LEU A 186 13.13 42.80 6.86
CA LEU A 186 13.72 41.52 6.44
C LEU A 186 14.09 40.63 7.63
N GLU A 187 14.65 41.20 8.69
CA GLU A 187 14.93 40.49 9.95
C GLU A 187 13.65 39.93 10.58
N GLY A 188 12.60 40.76 10.67
CA GLY A 188 11.30 40.33 11.16
C GLY A 188 10.67 39.22 10.31
N ARG A 189 10.79 39.31 8.97
CA ARG A 189 10.33 38.25 8.05
C ARG A 189 11.10 36.95 8.25
N LEU A 190 12.43 37.02 8.40
CA LEU A 190 13.26 35.84 8.63
C LEU A 190 12.86 35.15 9.94
N GLU A 191 12.70 35.91 11.01
CA GLU A 191 12.32 35.37 12.32
C GLU A 191 10.91 34.75 12.29
N ASN A 192 9.93 35.43 11.70
CA ASN A 192 8.58 34.89 11.58
C ASN A 192 8.54 33.60 10.74
N ARG A 193 9.19 33.61 9.57
CA ARG A 193 9.26 32.40 8.72
C ARG A 193 9.95 31.25 9.40
N ARG A 194 11.02 31.52 10.15
CA ARG A 194 11.72 30.50 10.95
C ARG A 194 10.79 29.90 12.00
N LYS A 195 10.04 30.72 12.75
CA LYS A 195 9.07 30.24 13.75
C LYS A 195 7.98 29.38 13.11
N GLU A 196 7.38 29.84 12.02
CA GLU A 196 6.36 29.08 11.27
C GLU A 196 6.90 27.70 10.82
N LEU A 197 8.09 27.67 10.23
CA LEU A 197 8.73 26.44 9.77
C LEU A 197 9.10 25.50 10.91
N GLN A 198 9.56 26.03 12.04
CA GLN A 198 9.82 25.23 13.23
C GLN A 198 8.54 24.63 13.81
N ALA A 199 7.44 25.39 13.85
CA ALA A 199 6.14 24.88 14.27
C ALA A 199 5.64 23.74 13.36
N MET A 200 5.90 23.80 12.05
CA MET A 200 5.56 22.74 11.11
C MET A 200 6.30 21.41 11.33
N ARG A 201 7.33 21.37 12.18
CA ARG A 201 7.96 20.11 12.63
C ARG A 201 7.13 19.38 13.68
N HIS A 202 6.22 20.08 14.35
CA HIS A 202 5.38 19.45 15.36
C HIS A 202 4.29 18.65 14.66
N ILE A 203 4.42 17.32 14.77
CA ILE A 203 3.55 16.34 14.13
C ILE A 203 2.96 15.48 15.24
N ILE A 204 1.65 15.35 15.23
CA ILE A 204 0.86 14.59 16.19
C ILE A 204 0.47 13.28 15.54
N ASN A 205 0.76 12.18 16.23
CA ASN A 205 0.36 10.84 15.83
C ASN A 205 -1.03 10.54 16.40
N GLY A 206 -2.02 10.27 15.54
CA GLY A 206 -3.33 9.83 15.97
C GLY A 206 -3.34 8.38 16.43
N THR A 207 -4.44 7.96 17.04
CA THR A 207 -4.71 6.54 17.29
C THR A 207 -5.40 5.92 16.07
N PRO A 208 -5.16 4.64 15.76
CA PRO A 208 -5.92 3.96 14.73
C PRO A 208 -7.38 3.81 15.20
N VAL A 209 -8.32 3.98 14.27
CA VAL A 209 -9.77 3.88 14.52
C VAL A 209 -10.35 2.84 13.59
N ALA A 210 -11.09 1.88 14.13
CA ALA A 210 -11.85 0.94 13.31
C ALA A 210 -13.08 1.63 12.70
N LEU A 211 -13.21 1.56 11.38
CA LEU A 211 -14.38 2.05 10.66
C LEU A 211 -15.44 0.96 10.48
N GLY A 212 -15.00 -0.29 10.32
CA GLY A 212 -15.88 -1.41 10.04
C GLY A 212 -15.11 -2.72 9.90
N GLY A 213 -15.84 -3.79 9.60
CA GLY A 213 -15.25 -5.09 9.36
C GLY A 213 -16.10 -5.98 8.47
N ALA A 214 -15.51 -7.04 7.94
CA ALA A 214 -16.21 -8.06 7.20
C ALA A 214 -15.73 -9.45 7.64
N LEU A 215 -16.65 -10.42 7.66
CA LEU A 215 -16.27 -11.83 7.72
C LEU A 215 -16.01 -12.29 6.28
N VAL A 216 -14.77 -12.70 6.03
CA VAL A 216 -14.33 -13.21 4.73
C VAL A 216 -14.39 -14.73 4.77
N ILE A 217 -15.11 -15.29 3.80
CA ILE A 217 -15.38 -16.71 3.63
C ILE A 217 -14.58 -17.19 2.41
N PRO A 218 -13.60 -18.08 2.59
CA PRO A 218 -12.93 -18.73 1.47
C PRO A 218 -13.94 -19.49 0.59
N ILE A 219 -13.77 -19.43 -0.73
CA ILE A 219 -14.62 -20.20 -1.65
C ILE A 219 -14.52 -21.71 -1.39
N GLY A 220 -13.38 -22.20 -0.95
CA GLY A 220 -13.21 -23.63 -0.60
C GLY A 220 -14.13 -24.07 0.54
N LEU A 221 -14.32 -23.23 1.56
CA LEU A 221 -15.29 -23.47 2.65
C LEU A 221 -16.71 -23.49 2.09
N LEU A 222 -17.05 -22.50 1.25
CA LEU A 222 -18.41 -22.36 0.71
C LEU A 222 -18.79 -23.53 -0.20
N ASN A 223 -17.90 -23.93 -1.11
CA ASN A 223 -18.09 -25.09 -1.99
C ASN A 223 -18.35 -26.37 -1.19
N ARG A 224 -17.57 -26.57 -0.11
CA ARG A 224 -17.76 -27.72 0.80
C ARG A 224 -19.13 -27.70 1.49
N LEU A 225 -19.60 -26.52 1.92
CA LEU A 225 -20.93 -26.37 2.52
C LEU A 225 -22.08 -26.55 1.51
N ARG A 226 -21.88 -26.16 0.25
CA ARG A 226 -22.84 -26.40 -0.85
C ARG A 226 -22.89 -27.86 -1.29
N SER A 227 -21.93 -28.69 -0.88
CA SER A 227 -21.70 -30.02 -1.45
C SER A 227 -21.45 -30.00 -2.96
N GLU A 228 -20.91 -28.90 -3.48
CA GLU A 228 -20.52 -28.77 -4.88
C GLU A 228 -19.14 -29.41 -5.08
N PRO A 229 -18.94 -30.22 -6.14
CA PRO A 229 -17.61 -30.68 -6.48
C PRO A 229 -16.75 -29.46 -6.86
N PRO A 230 -15.50 -29.40 -6.40
CA PRO A 230 -14.59 -28.32 -6.77
C PRO A 230 -14.34 -28.28 -8.28
N ALA A 231 -14.15 -27.08 -8.83
CA ALA A 231 -13.90 -26.88 -10.27
C ALA A 231 -12.68 -27.65 -10.78
N ASP A 232 -11.69 -27.87 -9.92
CA ASP A 232 -10.55 -28.76 -10.15
C ASP A 232 -10.37 -29.71 -8.94
N PRO A 233 -10.73 -31.00 -9.07
CA PRO A 233 -10.63 -31.98 -8.00
C PRO A 233 -9.21 -32.19 -7.46
N ILE A 234 -8.20 -32.04 -8.31
CA ILE A 234 -6.79 -32.21 -7.93
C ILE A 234 -6.37 -30.99 -7.10
N THR A 235 -6.65 -29.79 -7.59
CA THR A 235 -6.34 -28.55 -6.87
C THR A 235 -7.07 -28.48 -5.53
N ALA A 236 -8.33 -28.89 -5.45
CA ALA A 236 -9.09 -28.86 -4.20
C ALA A 236 -8.66 -29.90 -3.16
N ALA A 237 -8.21 -31.09 -3.60
CA ALA A 237 -7.65 -32.09 -2.69
C ALA A 237 -6.36 -31.57 -2.01
N PHE A 238 -5.52 -30.84 -2.75
CA PHE A 238 -4.33 -30.20 -2.21
C PHE A 238 -4.63 -28.88 -1.48
N ALA A 239 -5.69 -28.15 -1.87
CA ALA A 239 -6.07 -26.90 -1.22
C ALA A 239 -6.69 -27.08 0.16
N ALA A 240 -7.36 -28.22 0.38
CA ALA A 240 -7.92 -28.61 1.67
C ALA A 240 -6.86 -28.76 2.79
N ASP A 241 -5.60 -28.98 2.42
CA ASP A 241 -4.47 -29.04 3.36
C ASP A 241 -3.63 -27.75 3.27
N ALA A 242 -3.71 -26.91 4.31
CA ALA A 242 -2.95 -25.68 4.42
C ALA A 242 -1.43 -25.91 4.36
N ALA A 243 -0.94 -27.03 4.90
CA ALA A 243 0.47 -27.38 4.84
C ALA A 243 0.91 -27.72 3.41
N ALA A 244 0.03 -28.36 2.63
CA ALA A 244 0.30 -28.68 1.25
C ALA A 244 0.34 -27.44 0.35
N ARG A 245 -0.58 -26.49 0.53
CA ARG A 245 -0.54 -25.19 -0.16
C ARG A 245 0.72 -24.40 0.14
N ALA A 246 1.05 -24.26 1.44
CA ALA A 246 2.26 -23.55 1.86
C ALA A 246 3.53 -24.23 1.31
N ARG A 247 3.53 -25.56 1.18
CA ARG A 247 4.62 -26.30 0.53
C ARG A 247 4.74 -25.93 -0.95
N ILE A 248 3.64 -25.96 -1.70
CA ILE A 248 3.62 -25.62 -3.15
C ILE A 248 4.09 -24.20 -3.38
N GLU A 249 3.57 -23.24 -2.61
CA GLU A 249 3.95 -21.82 -2.69
C GLU A 249 5.46 -21.64 -2.43
N ARG A 250 5.98 -22.25 -1.36
CA ARG A 250 7.41 -22.21 -1.03
C ARG A 250 8.28 -22.81 -2.13
N VAL A 251 7.90 -23.98 -2.66
CA VAL A 251 8.65 -24.64 -3.75
C VAL A 251 8.64 -23.79 -5.02
N ALA A 252 7.51 -23.17 -5.35
CA ALA A 252 7.38 -22.27 -6.49
C ALA A 252 8.26 -21.01 -6.34
N MET A 253 8.19 -20.36 -5.18
CA MET A 253 9.01 -19.20 -4.83
C MET A 253 10.50 -19.53 -4.92
N ASP A 254 10.93 -20.65 -4.36
CA ASP A 254 12.32 -21.11 -4.42
C ASP A 254 12.79 -21.37 -5.86
N ALA A 255 11.94 -21.95 -6.71
CA ALA A 255 12.26 -22.21 -8.11
C ALA A 255 12.47 -20.91 -8.90
N VAL A 256 11.59 -19.92 -8.69
CA VAL A 256 11.70 -18.59 -9.32
C VAL A 256 12.97 -17.88 -8.86
N ARG A 257 13.24 -17.88 -7.55
CA ARG A 257 14.45 -17.30 -6.98
C ARG A 257 15.71 -17.91 -7.60
N ARG A 258 15.82 -19.24 -7.60
CA ARG A 258 17.00 -19.94 -8.17
C ARG A 258 17.18 -19.64 -9.65
N SER A 259 16.09 -19.59 -10.41
CA SER A 259 16.13 -19.24 -11.83
C SER A 259 16.71 -17.84 -12.05
N GLU A 260 16.22 -16.82 -11.34
CA GLU A 260 16.72 -15.45 -11.49
C GLU A 260 18.15 -15.28 -10.92
N GLU A 261 18.47 -15.90 -9.78
CA GLU A 261 19.82 -15.86 -9.20
C GLU A 261 20.86 -16.54 -10.11
N SER A 262 20.48 -17.61 -10.82
CA SER A 262 21.36 -18.27 -11.80
C SER A 262 21.75 -17.35 -12.98
N ARG A 263 20.96 -16.30 -13.23
CA ARG A 263 21.22 -15.26 -14.24
C ARG A 263 22.03 -14.09 -13.67
N GLY A 264 22.50 -14.20 -12.43
CA GLY A 264 23.24 -13.16 -11.72
C GLY A 264 22.35 -12.04 -11.16
N CYS A 265 21.03 -12.23 -11.13
CA CYS A 265 20.12 -11.26 -10.51
C CYS A 265 20.21 -11.36 -8.98
N LYS A 266 20.08 -10.22 -8.29
CA LYS A 266 19.80 -10.20 -6.86
C LYS A 266 18.29 -10.28 -6.67
N VAL A 267 17.78 -11.28 -5.96
CA VAL A 267 16.33 -11.45 -5.73
C VAL A 267 15.98 -11.10 -4.28
N VAL A 268 14.89 -10.36 -4.10
CA VAL A 268 14.34 -9.99 -2.79
C VAL A 268 12.89 -10.45 -2.72
N ASP A 269 12.57 -11.24 -1.70
CA ASP A 269 11.20 -11.62 -1.38
C ASP A 269 10.48 -10.45 -0.71
N VAL A 270 9.37 -10.04 -1.31
CA VAL A 270 8.55 -8.91 -0.89
C VAL A 270 7.07 -9.30 -0.71
N SER A 271 6.75 -10.60 -0.80
CA SER A 271 5.39 -11.16 -0.66
C SER A 271 4.71 -10.68 0.64
N ALA A 272 5.44 -10.73 1.77
CA ALA A 272 4.97 -10.26 3.06
C ALA A 272 4.68 -8.75 3.13
N GLN A 273 5.26 -7.96 2.23
CA GLN A 273 5.05 -6.50 2.16
C GLN A 273 3.77 -6.14 1.40
N LYS A 274 3.15 -7.10 0.71
CA LYS A 274 1.90 -6.93 -0.05
C LYS A 274 1.96 -5.76 -1.03
N CYS A 275 3.09 -5.63 -1.73
CA CYS A 275 3.35 -4.55 -2.68
C CYS A 275 2.70 -4.76 -4.06
N GLY A 276 2.06 -5.91 -4.28
CA GLY A 276 1.38 -6.26 -5.53
C GLY A 276 2.11 -7.28 -6.40
N TRP A 277 3.24 -7.80 -5.91
CA TRP A 277 4.00 -8.92 -6.46
C TRP A 277 4.77 -9.60 -5.33
N ASP A 278 5.29 -10.80 -5.59
CA ASP A 278 5.95 -11.62 -4.57
C ASP A 278 7.46 -11.40 -4.48
N MET A 279 8.13 -11.17 -5.62
CA MET A 279 9.58 -11.03 -5.69
C MET A 279 10.02 -9.86 -6.54
N THR A 280 11.00 -9.11 -6.03
CA THR A 280 11.73 -8.12 -6.83
C THR A 280 13.08 -8.71 -7.25
N SER A 281 13.28 -8.87 -8.55
CA SER A 281 14.56 -9.31 -9.13
C SER A 281 15.32 -8.10 -9.69
N TYR A 282 16.56 -7.93 -9.27
CA TYR A 282 17.47 -6.86 -9.69
C TYR A 282 18.53 -7.45 -10.64
N PRO A 283 18.41 -7.25 -11.96
CA PRO A 283 19.41 -7.73 -12.90
C PRO A 283 20.78 -7.08 -12.67
N PRO A 284 21.89 -7.77 -12.98
CA PRO A 284 23.22 -7.18 -12.88
C PRO A 284 23.38 -6.02 -13.86
N ALA A 285 24.28 -5.08 -13.54
CA ALA A 285 24.58 -3.97 -14.43
C ALA A 285 25.17 -4.48 -15.76
N ALA A 286 24.64 -3.97 -16.87
CA ALA A 286 25.19 -4.21 -18.21
C ALA A 286 25.59 -2.86 -18.80
N ASP A 287 26.79 -2.80 -19.40
CA ASP A 287 27.32 -1.58 -20.04
C ASP A 287 27.31 -0.32 -19.14
N GLY A 288 27.59 -0.50 -17.85
CA GLY A 288 27.62 0.59 -16.86
C GLY A 288 26.24 1.15 -16.49
N ARG A 289 25.15 0.52 -16.94
CA ARG A 289 23.76 0.88 -16.59
C ARG A 289 23.13 -0.22 -15.75
N GLN A 290 22.44 0.17 -14.69
CA GLN A 290 21.61 -0.73 -13.90
C GLN A 290 20.26 -0.90 -14.62
N PRO A 291 19.88 -2.11 -15.06
CA PRO A 291 18.56 -2.35 -15.62
C PRO A 291 17.47 -2.10 -14.59
N GLU A 292 16.26 -1.84 -15.06
CA GLU A 292 15.12 -1.73 -14.15
C GLU A 292 14.86 -3.07 -13.44
N PRO A 293 14.45 -3.03 -12.16
CA PRO A 293 14.06 -4.23 -11.45
C PRO A 293 12.82 -4.85 -12.09
N ARG A 294 12.74 -6.18 -12.03
CA ARG A 294 11.57 -6.96 -12.43
C ARG A 294 10.71 -7.22 -11.20
N HIS A 295 9.40 -7.05 -11.36
CA HIS A 295 8.41 -7.37 -10.34
C HIS A 295 7.74 -8.67 -10.73
N ILE A 296 7.92 -9.72 -9.93
CA ILE A 296 7.53 -11.08 -10.28
C ILE A 296 6.42 -11.53 -9.32
N GLU A 297 5.26 -11.83 -9.89
CA GLU A 297 4.15 -12.53 -9.23
C GLU A 297 4.30 -14.03 -9.47
N VAL A 298 4.29 -14.85 -8.42
CA VAL A 298 4.56 -16.29 -8.51
C VAL A 298 3.29 -17.10 -8.28
N LYS A 299 2.89 -17.88 -9.28
CA LYS A 299 1.76 -18.81 -9.19
C LYS A 299 2.24 -20.25 -9.23
N GLY A 300 2.31 -20.87 -8.05
CA GLY A 300 2.53 -22.31 -7.90
C GLY A 300 1.24 -23.10 -8.13
N ARG A 301 1.27 -24.12 -9.00
CA ARG A 301 0.16 -25.04 -9.22
C ARG A 301 0.63 -26.48 -9.21
N VAL A 302 -0.24 -27.40 -8.83
CA VAL A 302 0.04 -28.83 -8.91
C VAL A 302 0.12 -29.27 -10.36
N THR A 303 0.97 -30.25 -10.64
CA THR A 303 1.04 -30.85 -11.99
C THR A 303 -0.32 -31.43 -12.36
N GLY A 304 -0.85 -31.05 -13.53
CA GLY A 304 -2.18 -31.46 -14.00
C GLY A 304 -3.30 -30.44 -13.75
N ALA A 305 -3.03 -29.35 -13.03
CA ALA A 305 -3.97 -28.23 -12.93
C ALA A 305 -4.27 -27.65 -14.32
N THR A 306 -5.51 -27.25 -14.56
CA THR A 306 -5.98 -26.72 -15.85
C THR A 306 -6.09 -25.21 -15.87
N THR A 307 -6.22 -24.57 -14.71
CA THR A 307 -6.42 -23.13 -14.61
C THR A 307 -5.52 -22.49 -13.56
N VAL A 308 -5.38 -21.17 -13.66
CA VAL A 308 -4.79 -20.31 -12.63
C VAL A 308 -5.71 -19.14 -12.36
N THR A 309 -6.09 -18.97 -11.09
CA THR A 309 -6.81 -17.79 -10.62
C THR A 309 -5.85 -16.64 -10.42
N ILE A 310 -6.17 -15.48 -11.00
CA ILE A 310 -5.48 -14.21 -10.81
C ILE A 310 -6.46 -13.22 -10.21
N THR A 311 -6.07 -12.55 -9.12
CA THR A 311 -6.92 -11.59 -8.43
C THR A 311 -7.01 -10.24 -9.16
N ARG A 312 -8.03 -9.45 -8.84
CA ARG A 312 -8.21 -8.11 -9.41
C ARG A 312 -7.01 -7.23 -9.10
N ASN A 313 -6.53 -7.23 -7.87
CA ASN A 313 -5.35 -6.47 -7.47
C ASN A 313 -4.11 -6.88 -8.25
N GLU A 314 -3.84 -8.18 -8.43
CA GLU A 314 -2.71 -8.67 -9.24
C GLU A 314 -2.76 -8.15 -10.68
N ILE A 315 -3.95 -8.18 -11.31
CA ILE A 315 -4.12 -7.65 -12.67
C ILE A 315 -3.85 -6.14 -12.70
N LEU A 316 -4.38 -5.38 -11.74
CA LEU A 316 -4.16 -3.94 -11.68
C LEU A 316 -2.70 -3.57 -11.44
N TYR A 317 -1.99 -4.29 -10.57
CA TYR A 317 -0.56 -4.06 -10.37
C TYR A 317 0.25 -4.38 -11.61
N ALA A 318 -0.07 -5.49 -12.28
CA ALA A 318 0.56 -5.88 -13.53
C ALA A 318 0.38 -4.83 -14.63
N LEU A 319 -0.82 -4.25 -14.77
CA LEU A 319 -1.09 -3.19 -15.75
C LEU A 319 -0.38 -1.89 -15.40
N ASN A 320 -0.36 -1.51 -14.12
CA ASN A 320 0.34 -0.31 -13.65
C ASN A 320 1.87 -0.39 -13.76
N GLN A 321 2.43 -1.61 -13.81
CA GLN A 321 3.88 -1.87 -13.88
C GLN A 321 4.24 -2.70 -15.11
N ALA A 322 3.49 -2.58 -16.21
CA ALA A 322 3.58 -3.46 -17.39
C ALA A 322 5.02 -3.69 -17.88
N ASP A 323 5.83 -2.64 -17.95
CA ASP A 323 7.22 -2.71 -18.42
C ASP A 323 8.14 -3.61 -17.57
N LYS A 324 7.78 -3.83 -16.30
CA LYS A 324 8.62 -4.52 -15.30
C LYS A 324 7.97 -5.80 -14.76
N PHE A 325 6.67 -5.97 -14.95
CA PHE A 325 5.90 -7.04 -14.34
C PHE A 325 6.05 -8.36 -15.11
N LEU A 326 6.24 -9.45 -14.36
CA LEU A 326 6.30 -10.82 -14.85
C LEU A 326 5.37 -11.70 -14.03
N LEU A 327 4.58 -12.53 -14.71
CA LEU A 327 3.88 -13.64 -14.07
C LEU A 327 4.74 -14.90 -14.22
N ALA A 328 5.19 -15.47 -13.11
CA ALA A 328 5.95 -16.72 -13.09
C ALA A 328 5.03 -17.88 -12.69
N ILE A 329 4.85 -18.83 -13.60
CA ILE A 329 4.04 -20.03 -13.36
C ILE A 329 4.98 -21.19 -13.06
N VAL A 330 4.73 -21.91 -11.96
CA VAL A 330 5.53 -23.05 -11.54
C VAL A 330 4.62 -24.25 -11.30
N LEU A 331 4.89 -25.36 -11.97
CA LEU A 331 4.18 -26.62 -11.77
C LEU A 331 4.96 -27.50 -10.80
N VAL A 332 4.31 -27.95 -9.74
CA VAL A 332 4.90 -28.75 -8.65
C VAL A 332 4.27 -30.15 -8.66
N GLY A 333 5.11 -31.17 -8.80
CA GLY A 333 4.70 -32.58 -8.71
C GLY A 333 4.63 -33.09 -7.26
N GLU A 334 4.15 -34.32 -7.07
CA GLU A 334 3.97 -34.92 -5.73
C GLU A 334 5.28 -35.10 -4.93
N SER A 335 6.41 -35.27 -5.63
CA SER A 335 7.76 -35.38 -5.02
C SER A 335 8.53 -34.05 -5.02
N ASP A 336 7.82 -32.92 -5.00
CA ASP A 336 8.37 -31.56 -5.13
C ASP A 336 9.24 -31.36 -6.39
N GLN A 337 9.04 -32.20 -7.42
CA GLN A 337 9.62 -31.99 -8.74
C GLN A 337 9.01 -30.73 -9.37
N VAL A 338 9.86 -29.84 -9.88
CA VAL A 338 9.43 -28.58 -10.47
C VAL A 338 9.53 -28.62 -11.99
N SER A 339 8.46 -28.20 -12.67
CA SER A 339 8.49 -27.78 -14.08
C SER A 339 8.28 -26.26 -14.17
N GLY A 340 9.23 -25.57 -14.78
CA GLY A 340 9.31 -24.11 -14.81
C GLY A 340 10.54 -23.57 -14.05
N PRO A 341 10.56 -22.28 -13.67
CA PRO A 341 9.48 -21.30 -13.83
C PRO A 341 9.24 -20.87 -15.28
N HIS A 342 7.98 -20.70 -15.65
CA HIS A 342 7.54 -20.18 -16.95
C HIS A 342 7.16 -18.70 -16.80
N PHE A 343 7.94 -17.79 -17.38
CA PHE A 343 7.72 -16.34 -17.24
C PHE A 343 6.84 -15.79 -18.37
N VAL A 344 5.72 -15.16 -18.02
CA VAL A 344 4.83 -14.48 -18.96
C VAL A 344 4.98 -12.97 -18.79
N LYS A 345 5.41 -12.29 -19.85
CA LYS A 345 5.48 -10.83 -19.93
C LYS A 345 4.14 -10.24 -20.36
N ASN A 346 3.77 -9.08 -19.79
CA ASN A 346 2.50 -8.41 -20.09
C ASN A 346 1.31 -9.39 -20.12
N PRO A 347 1.10 -10.19 -19.05
CA PRO A 347 0.09 -11.26 -19.06
C PRO A 347 -1.32 -10.71 -19.33
N PHE A 348 -1.60 -9.47 -18.93
CA PHE A 348 -2.91 -8.82 -19.05
C PHE A 348 -2.84 -7.57 -19.92
N THR A 349 -3.92 -7.28 -20.63
CA THR A 349 -4.03 -6.12 -21.54
C THR A 349 -5.17 -5.17 -21.17
N LYS A 350 -6.05 -5.56 -20.25
CA LYS A 350 -7.24 -4.80 -19.86
C LYS A 350 -7.53 -5.03 -18.38
N GLU A 351 -8.08 -4.01 -17.74
CA GLU A 351 -8.59 -4.12 -16.38
C GLU A 351 -9.81 -5.06 -16.35
N PRO A 352 -10.03 -5.79 -15.24
CA PRO A 352 -11.26 -6.55 -15.03
C PRO A 352 -12.49 -5.63 -15.02
N ASP A 353 -13.65 -6.16 -15.38
CA ASP A 353 -14.90 -5.43 -15.28
C ASP A 353 -15.19 -5.03 -13.81
N TRP A 354 -16.01 -4.01 -13.58
CA TRP A 354 -16.18 -3.37 -12.26
C TRP A 354 -16.67 -4.32 -11.17
N ALA A 355 -17.32 -5.43 -11.55
CA ALA A 355 -17.86 -6.44 -10.65
C ALA A 355 -17.03 -7.73 -10.58
N VAL A 356 -15.82 -7.77 -11.16
CA VAL A 356 -14.97 -8.96 -11.23
C VAL A 356 -13.83 -8.86 -10.23
N SER A 357 -13.83 -9.75 -9.25
CA SER A 357 -12.83 -9.82 -8.16
C SER A 357 -11.60 -10.67 -8.50
N SER A 358 -11.75 -11.64 -9.41
CA SER A 358 -10.71 -12.53 -9.89
C SER A 358 -11.09 -13.13 -11.25
N ILE A 359 -10.11 -13.63 -11.99
CA ILE A 359 -10.31 -14.29 -13.27
C ILE A 359 -9.54 -15.61 -13.28
N ASN A 360 -10.21 -16.69 -13.65
CA ASN A 360 -9.57 -17.97 -13.95
C ASN A 360 -9.09 -17.96 -15.40
N TYR A 361 -7.79 -18.08 -15.59
CA TYR A 361 -7.18 -18.23 -16.90
C TYR A 361 -6.87 -19.69 -17.20
N ASP A 362 -7.01 -20.08 -18.47
CA ASP A 362 -6.51 -21.37 -18.94
C ASP A 362 -4.98 -21.41 -18.82
N LEU A 363 -4.48 -22.45 -18.17
CA LEU A 363 -3.07 -22.58 -17.86
C LEU A 363 -2.24 -22.87 -19.11
N GLN A 364 -2.77 -23.63 -20.07
CA GLN A 364 -2.06 -23.96 -21.30
C GLN A 364 -1.90 -22.73 -22.19
N GLU A 365 -2.93 -21.90 -22.30
CA GLU A 365 -2.87 -20.63 -23.05
C GLU A 365 -1.84 -19.66 -22.45
N LEU A 366 -1.76 -19.57 -21.12
CA LEU A 366 -0.74 -18.75 -20.45
C LEU A 366 0.67 -19.31 -20.67
N LEU A 367 0.85 -20.62 -20.53
CA LEU A 367 2.15 -21.26 -20.75
C LEU A 367 2.63 -21.14 -22.20
N ALA A 368 1.72 -21.13 -23.18
CA ALA A 368 2.06 -20.89 -24.58
C ALA A 368 2.64 -19.48 -24.84
N ARG A 369 2.36 -18.52 -23.96
CA ARG A 369 2.90 -17.15 -24.00
C ARG A 369 4.19 -16.99 -23.20
N ALA A 370 4.65 -18.03 -22.51
CA ALA A 370 5.84 -17.95 -21.67
C ALA A 370 7.10 -17.74 -22.51
N THR A 371 7.98 -16.86 -22.02
CA THR A 371 9.30 -16.61 -22.59
C THR A 371 10.40 -17.25 -21.72
N PRO A 372 11.52 -17.69 -22.34
CA PRO A 372 12.66 -18.26 -21.61
C PRO A 372 13.34 -17.32 -20.59
#